data_AF-A0A1Q9S2X7-F1
#
_entry.id   AF-A0A1Q9S2X7-F1
#
_cell.length_a   1.000
_cell.length_b   1.000
_cell.length_c   1.000
_cell.angle_alpha   90.00
_cell.angle_beta   90.00
_cell.angle_gamma   90.00
#
_symmetry.space_group_name_H-M   'P 1'
#
loop_
_entity.id
_entity.type
_entity.pdbx_description
1 polymer ?
#
loop_
_entity_poly.entity_id
_entity_poly.type
_entity_poly.pdbx_seq_one_letter_code
_entity_poly.pdbx_strand_id
1 'polypeptide(L)'
;MAELVGWPVVELDVSEVTPEAAPTVVFDTLVSAVERRETFAAVLRMPEAPPRGRRIAGVAERVRMLKRLRPGLVEHCRGLAFVMSEEGQRNNAKAIGSGPKMWGCPTFATDDPAQARSWALARLENG
;
A
#
# COMPACT_ATOMS: atom_id res chain seq x y z
N MET A 1 -9.12 -5.31 14.14
CA MET A 1 -7.71 -5.65 13.87
C MET A 1 -7.61 -5.90 12.39
N ALA A 2 -6.67 -5.28 11.68
CA ALA A 2 -6.49 -5.54 10.26
C ALA A 2 -5.75 -6.86 10.10
N GLU A 3 -6.37 -7.82 9.42
CA GLU A 3 -5.83 -9.17 9.23
C GLU A 3 -5.21 -9.29 7.85
N LEU A 4 -4.02 -9.87 7.78
CA LEU A 4 -3.40 -10.29 6.52
C LEU A 4 -4.15 -11.50 6.00
N VAL A 5 -5.01 -11.32 5.00
CA VAL A 5 -5.69 -12.44 4.35
C VAL A 5 -5.07 -12.66 2.97
N GLY A 6 -4.74 -13.92 2.69
CA GLY A 6 -4.27 -14.36 1.38
C GLY A 6 -2.75 -14.40 1.23
N TRP A 7 -2.32 -15.35 0.41
CA TRP A 7 -0.96 -15.49 -0.10
C TRP A 7 -1.06 -16.15 -1.48
N PRO A 8 -0.25 -15.75 -2.49
CA PRO A 8 0.75 -14.68 -2.53
C PRO A 8 0.19 -13.26 -2.75
N VAL A 9 -1.14 -13.10 -2.83
CA VAL A 9 -1.80 -11.80 -2.82
C VAL A 9 -2.29 -11.49 -1.42
N VAL A 10 -1.70 -10.45 -0.83
CA VAL A 10 -2.04 -9.94 0.49
C VAL A 10 -3.16 -8.91 0.34
N GLU A 11 -4.30 -9.14 0.98
CA GLU A 11 -5.41 -8.19 0.99
C GLU A 11 -5.50 -7.52 2.37
N LEU A 12 -5.54 -6.18 2.37
CA LEU A 12 -5.67 -5.36 3.56
C LEU A 12 -6.82 -4.37 3.38
N ASP A 13 -7.83 -4.45 4.24
CA ASP A 13 -8.89 -3.44 4.32
C ASP A 13 -8.66 -2.51 5.51
N VAL A 14 -8.36 -1.24 5.21
CA VAL A 14 -8.27 -0.15 6.19
C VAL A 14 -9.29 0.96 5.91
N SER A 15 -10.34 0.67 5.14
CA SER A 15 -11.38 1.65 4.78
C SER A 15 -12.12 2.22 5.99
N GLU A 16 -12.29 1.41 7.03
CA GLU A 16 -12.92 1.77 8.31
C GLU A 16 -11.91 2.32 9.35
N VAL A 17 -10.62 2.36 9.02
CA VAL A 17 -9.57 2.89 9.91
C VAL A 17 -9.47 4.40 9.73
N THR A 18 -9.19 5.14 10.80
CA THR A 18 -9.00 6.58 10.70
C THR A 18 -7.85 6.92 9.74
N PRO A 19 -7.97 7.98 8.92
CA PRO A 19 -6.93 8.38 7.98
C PRO A 19 -5.55 8.60 8.62
N GLU A 20 -5.50 8.97 9.90
CA GLU A 20 -4.27 9.16 10.66
C GLU A 20 -3.58 7.84 11.01
N ALA A 21 -4.35 6.79 11.31
CA ALA A 21 -3.86 5.48 11.72
C ALA A 21 -3.61 4.54 10.54
N ALA A 22 -4.33 4.70 9.43
CA ALA A 22 -4.22 3.85 8.24
C ALA A 22 -2.77 3.69 7.71
N PRO A 23 -1.92 4.72 7.65
CA PRO A 23 -0.53 4.55 7.23
C PRO A 23 0.26 3.57 8.10
N THR A 24 0.10 3.62 9.42
CA THR A 24 0.79 2.72 10.35
C THR A 24 0.36 1.28 10.13
N VAL A 25 -0.95 1.04 10.00
CA VAL A 25 -1.49 -0.29 9.73
C VAL A 25 -0.97 -0.85 8.40
N VAL A 26 -0.93 -0.03 7.35
CA VAL A 26 -0.35 -0.42 6.05
C VAL A 26 1.13 -0.78 6.20
N PHE A 27 1.91 0.03 6.93
CA PHE A 27 3.33 -0.25 7.14
C PHE A 27 3.56 -1.56 7.89
N ASP A 28 2.86 -1.81 9.00
CA ASP A 28 3.01 -3.02 9.81
C ASP A 28 2.62 -4.28 9.02
N THR A 29 1.60 -4.15 8.18
CA THR A 29 1.17 -5.19 7.25
C THR A 29 2.26 -5.53 6.23
N LEU A 30 2.87 -4.51 5.61
CA LEU A 30 3.94 -4.71 4.64
C LEU A 30 5.23 -5.24 5.28
N VAL A 31 5.55 -4.83 6.51
CA VAL A 31 6.65 -5.40 7.29
C VAL A 31 6.43 -6.91 7.47
N SER A 32 5.25 -7.29 7.95
CA SER A 32 4.90 -8.69 8.15
C SER A 32 4.96 -9.51 6.85
N ALA A 33 4.55 -8.93 5.72
CA ALA A 33 4.66 -9.59 4.41
C ALA A 33 6.14 -9.76 3.97
N VAL A 34 6.97 -8.73 4.17
CA VAL A 34 8.41 -8.78 3.87
C VAL A 34 9.14 -9.79 4.74
N GLU A 35 8.78 -9.92 6.02
CA GLU A 35 9.39 -10.86 6.95
C GLU A 35 9.21 -12.33 6.53
N ARG A 36 8.20 -12.63 5.71
CA ARG A 36 8.00 -13.98 5.15
C ARG A 36 9.05 -14.37 4.11
N ARG A 37 9.80 -13.42 3.55
CA ARG A 37 10.87 -13.62 2.54
C ARG A 37 10.42 -14.39 1.29
N GLU A 38 9.14 -14.33 0.99
CA GLU A 38 8.53 -14.92 -0.19
C GLU A 38 7.97 -13.80 -1.08
N THR A 39 7.86 -14.03 -2.39
CA THR A 39 7.33 -13.03 -3.32
C THR A 39 5.83 -12.79 -3.10
N PHE A 40 5.42 -11.52 -3.09
CA PHE A 40 4.02 -11.15 -2.88
C PHE A 40 3.60 -9.91 -3.66
N ALA A 41 2.30 -9.76 -3.83
CA ALA A 41 1.66 -8.52 -4.22
C ALA A 41 0.60 -8.16 -3.18
N ALA A 42 0.23 -6.88 -3.06
CA ALA A 42 -0.77 -6.46 -2.08
C ALA A 42 -1.89 -5.62 -2.70
N VAL A 43 -3.09 -5.78 -2.15
CA VAL A 43 -4.27 -4.94 -2.41
C VAL A 43 -4.63 -4.24 -1.11
N LEU A 44 -4.62 -2.91 -1.13
CA LEU A 44 -4.79 -2.05 0.04
C LEU A 44 -6.02 -1.18 -0.16
N ARG A 45 -7.12 -1.45 0.56
CA ARG A 45 -8.31 -0.60 0.53
C ARG A 45 -8.16 0.53 1.54
N MET A 46 -8.05 1.75 1.01
CA MET A 46 -7.75 2.93 1.81
C MET A 46 -9.04 3.59 2.32
N PRO A 47 -9.01 4.27 3.49
CA PRO A 47 -10.14 5.09 3.92
C PRO A 47 -10.33 6.27 2.98
N GLU A 48 -11.55 6.78 2.90
CA GLU A 48 -11.81 8.03 2.22
C GLU A 48 -11.06 9.16 2.96
N ALA A 49 -10.18 9.85 2.24
CA ALA A 49 -9.38 10.90 2.84
C ALA A 49 -10.24 12.17 3.05
N PRO A 50 -10.29 12.75 4.25
CA PRO A 50 -10.86 14.08 4.42
C PRO A 50 -10.00 15.12 3.68
N PRO A 51 -10.60 16.24 3.23
CA PRO A 51 -9.88 17.28 2.52
C PRO A 51 -8.72 17.82 3.36
N ARG A 52 -7.58 18.00 2.69
CA ARG A 52 -6.23 18.19 3.25
C ARG A 52 -6.17 19.07 4.52
N GLY A 53 -6.10 18.43 5.68
CA GLY A 53 -5.63 19.01 6.95
C GLY A 53 -4.22 18.52 7.24
N ARG A 54 -3.22 19.34 6.92
CA ARG A 54 -1.78 19.02 7.08
C ARG A 54 -1.46 18.69 8.54
N ARG A 55 -0.97 17.49 8.85
CA ARG A 55 -0.14 17.24 10.04
C ARG A 55 1.26 16.80 9.61
N ILE A 56 2.21 17.71 9.83
CA ILE A 56 3.65 17.56 9.53
C ILE A 56 4.35 16.72 10.62
N ALA A 57 3.69 16.49 11.76
CA ALA A 57 4.18 15.61 12.81
C ALA A 57 4.21 14.15 12.31
N GLY A 58 5.37 13.49 12.44
CA GLY A 58 5.55 12.08 12.07
C GLY A 58 6.15 11.81 10.68
N VAL A 59 6.44 12.84 9.85
CA VAL A 59 7.06 12.63 8.52
C VAL A 59 8.44 11.98 8.64
N ALA A 60 9.28 12.44 9.57
CA ALA A 60 10.62 11.88 9.77
C ALA A 60 10.57 10.41 10.22
N GLU A 61 9.61 10.05 11.06
CA GLU A 61 9.39 8.68 11.52
C GLU A 61 8.93 7.78 10.38
N ARG A 62 7.94 8.24 9.59
CA ARG A 62 7.47 7.53 8.39
C ARG A 62 8.59 7.31 7.37
N VAL A 63 9.47 8.31 7.18
CA VAL A 63 10.64 8.17 6.30
C VAL A 63 11.63 7.14 6.86
N ARG A 64 11.86 7.10 8.18
CA ARG A 64 12.72 6.08 8.80
C ARG A 64 12.14 4.68 8.66
N MET A 65 10.83 4.51 8.89
CA MET A 65 10.14 3.24 8.70
C MET A 65 10.25 2.76 7.25
N LEU A 66 9.94 3.64 6.28
CA LEU A 66 10.05 3.32 4.86
C LEU A 66 11.48 2.93 4.47
N LYS A 67 12.51 3.62 4.97
CA LYS A 67 13.91 3.26 4.70
C LYS A 67 14.28 1.86 5.19
N ARG A 68 13.70 1.40 6.31
CA ARG A 68 13.93 0.04 6.83
C ARG A 68 13.18 -1.02 6.03
N LEU A 69 11.96 -0.72 5.61
CA LEU A 69 11.10 -1.63 4.87
C LEU A 69 11.51 -1.79 3.39
N ARG A 70 12.01 -0.71 2.77
CA ARG A 70 12.25 -0.64 1.33
C ARG A 70 13.16 -1.74 0.76
N PRO A 71 14.28 -2.16 1.38
CA PRO A 71 15.10 -3.25 0.84
C PRO A 71 14.29 -4.54 0.64
N GLY A 72 13.52 -4.95 1.63
CA GLY A 72 12.69 -6.16 1.53
C GLY A 72 11.52 -6.01 0.56
N LEU A 73 10.95 -4.81 0.41
CA LEU A 73 9.98 -4.55 -0.65
C LEU A 73 10.61 -4.66 -2.05
N VAL A 74 11.79 -4.10 -2.26
CA VAL A 74 12.50 -4.21 -3.56
C VAL A 74 12.77 -5.68 -3.90
N GLU A 75 13.09 -6.50 -2.90
CA GLU A 75 13.40 -7.91 -3.09
C GLU A 75 12.15 -8.77 -3.34
N HIS A 76 11.09 -8.57 -2.56
CA HIS A 76 9.95 -9.50 -2.47
C HIS A 76 8.62 -8.95 -3.00
N CYS A 77 8.41 -7.62 -3.04
CA CYS A 77 7.17 -7.03 -3.53
C CYS A 77 7.14 -7.00 -5.08
N ARG A 78 6.10 -7.58 -5.67
CA ARG A 78 5.83 -7.53 -7.12
C ARG A 78 4.84 -6.43 -7.51
N GLY A 79 4.03 -5.94 -6.56
CA GLY A 79 3.25 -4.73 -6.75
C GLY A 79 2.29 -4.41 -5.61
N LEU A 80 1.92 -3.14 -5.51
CA LEU A 80 0.91 -2.63 -4.56
C LEU A 80 -0.24 -1.97 -5.32
N ALA A 81 -1.44 -2.52 -5.17
CA ALA A 81 -2.67 -1.92 -5.67
C ALA A 81 -3.39 -1.20 -4.52
N PHE A 82 -3.80 0.04 -4.74
CA PHE A 82 -4.55 0.83 -3.78
C PHE A 82 -5.99 1.00 -4.27
N VAL A 83 -6.97 0.59 -3.46
CA VAL A 83 -8.38 0.80 -3.72
C VAL A 83 -8.83 2.08 -3.01
N MET A 84 -9.20 3.09 -3.78
CA MET A 84 -9.69 4.38 -3.29
C MET A 84 -10.57 5.06 -4.34
N SER A 85 -11.54 5.88 -3.89
CA SER A 85 -12.43 6.63 -4.78
C SER A 85 -11.66 7.49 -5.78
N GLU A 86 -12.25 7.80 -6.94
CA GLU A 86 -11.63 8.69 -7.93
C GLU A 86 -11.17 10.03 -7.33
N GLU A 87 -11.96 10.59 -6.41
CA GLU A 87 -11.59 11.80 -5.70
C GLU A 87 -10.35 11.60 -4.83
N GLY A 88 -10.28 10.47 -4.11
CA GLY A 88 -9.09 10.04 -3.38
C GLY A 88 -7.87 9.92 -4.29
N GLN A 89 -8.02 9.34 -5.49
CA GLN A 89 -6.94 9.24 -6.48
C GLN A 89 -6.47 10.61 -6.95
N ARG A 90 -7.40 11.53 -7.29
CA ARG A 90 -7.08 12.91 -7.66
C ARG A 90 -6.35 13.65 -6.54
N ASN A 91 -6.81 13.51 -5.31
CA ASN A 91 -6.22 14.15 -4.13
C ASN A 91 -4.81 13.61 -3.81
N ASN A 92 -4.52 12.36 -4.16
CA ASN A 92 -3.26 11.68 -3.91
C ASN A 92 -2.38 11.48 -5.16
N ALA A 93 -2.73 12.06 -6.31
CA ALA A 93 -2.07 11.82 -7.60
C ALA A 93 -0.53 11.95 -7.57
N LYS A 94 0.01 12.93 -6.81
CA LYS A 94 1.46 13.08 -6.63
C LYS A 94 2.09 11.93 -5.84
N ALA A 95 1.42 11.45 -4.80
CA ALA A 95 1.87 10.32 -3.99
C ALA A 95 1.78 9.01 -4.80
N ILE A 96 0.70 8.82 -5.56
CA ILE A 96 0.52 7.67 -6.47
C ILE A 96 1.62 7.67 -7.54
N GLY A 97 1.85 8.80 -8.22
CA GLY A 97 2.87 8.90 -9.27
C GLY A 97 4.30 8.71 -8.76
N SER A 98 4.58 9.01 -7.48
CA SER A 98 5.87 8.74 -6.84
C SER A 98 5.94 7.37 -6.15
N GLY A 99 4.84 6.62 -6.15
CA GLY A 99 4.68 5.32 -5.50
C GLY A 99 5.80 4.33 -5.84
N PRO A 100 6.11 4.07 -7.12
CA PRO A 100 7.13 3.07 -7.45
C PRO A 100 8.52 3.41 -6.90
N LYS A 101 8.88 4.70 -6.90
CA LYS A 101 10.14 5.18 -6.32
C LYS A 101 10.14 5.08 -4.79
N MET A 102 8.99 5.32 -4.17
CA MET A 102 8.80 5.28 -2.72
C MET A 102 8.88 3.84 -2.18
N TRP A 103 8.13 2.92 -2.78
CA TRP A 103 7.96 1.55 -2.31
C TRP A 103 8.99 0.58 -2.87
N GLY A 104 9.55 0.86 -4.06
CA GLY A 104 10.52 -0.02 -4.72
C GLY A 104 9.91 -1.14 -5.56
N CYS A 105 8.57 -1.21 -5.64
CA CYS A 105 7.82 -2.08 -6.54
C CYS A 105 6.74 -1.28 -7.28
N PRO A 106 6.21 -1.77 -8.42
CA PRO A 106 5.14 -1.10 -9.15
C PRO A 106 3.93 -0.79 -8.26
N THR A 107 3.26 0.34 -8.51
CA THR A 107 2.02 0.70 -7.81
C THR A 107 0.90 0.99 -8.77
N PHE A 108 -0.33 0.69 -8.36
CA PHE A 108 -1.55 0.93 -9.10
C PHE A 108 -2.63 1.48 -8.18
N ALA A 109 -3.53 2.32 -8.68
CA ALA A 109 -4.66 2.83 -7.92
C ALA A 109 -5.94 2.73 -8.78
N THR A 110 -7.04 2.32 -8.15
CA THR A 110 -8.35 2.17 -8.78
C THR A 110 -9.44 2.29 -7.71
N ASP A 111 -10.68 2.51 -8.11
CA ASP A 111 -11.86 2.44 -7.24
C ASP A 111 -12.53 1.05 -7.28
N ASP A 112 -12.08 0.16 -8.17
CA ASP A 112 -12.59 -1.20 -8.32
C ASP A 112 -11.69 -2.24 -7.60
N PRO A 113 -12.17 -2.88 -6.51
CA PRO A 113 -11.43 -3.93 -5.82
C PRO A 113 -11.07 -5.13 -6.71
N ALA A 114 -11.95 -5.51 -7.66
CA ALA A 114 -11.72 -6.65 -8.53
C ALA A 114 -10.59 -6.35 -9.53
N GLN A 115 -10.55 -5.13 -10.07
CA GLN A 115 -9.45 -4.67 -10.93
C GLN A 115 -8.13 -4.60 -10.16
N ALA A 116 -8.14 -4.11 -8.91
CA ALA A 116 -6.95 -4.06 -8.07
C ALA A 116 -6.36 -5.46 -7.82
N ARG A 117 -7.23 -6.43 -7.52
CA ARG A 117 -6.84 -7.83 -7.31
C ARG A 117 -6.32 -8.49 -8.58
N SER A 118 -7.00 -8.30 -9.71
CA SER A 118 -6.57 -8.82 -11.01
C SER A 118 -5.20 -8.28 -11.40
N TRP A 119 -4.98 -6.98 -11.21
CA TRP A 119 -3.67 -6.35 -11.44
C TRP A 119 -2.58 -6.94 -10.54
N ALA A 120 -2.86 -7.15 -9.25
CA ALA A 120 -1.91 -7.71 -8.29
C ALA A 120 -1.52 -9.15 -8.63
N LEU A 121 -2.49 -9.99 -9.03
CA LEU A 121 -2.24 -11.35 -9.51
C LEU A 121 -1.34 -11.35 -10.74
N ALA A 122 -1.64 -10.50 -11.73
CA ALA A 122 -0.82 -10.39 -12.94
C ALA A 122 0.63 -9.95 -12.64
N ARG A 123 0.92 -9.28 -11.52
CA ARG A 123 2.30 -8.95 -11.12
C ARG A 123 3.08 -10.16 -10.64
N LEU A 124 2.42 -11.16 -10.10
CA LEU A 124 3.05 -12.37 -9.58
C LEU A 124 3.35 -13.38 -10.69
N GLU A 125 2.53 -13.40 -11.74
CA GLU A 125 2.74 -14.25 -12.92
C GLU A 125 3.90 -13.77 -13.81
N ASN A 126 4.26 -12.49 -13.72
CA ASN A 126 5.30 -11.85 -14.54
C ASN A 126 6.60 -11.53 -13.76
N GLY A 127 6.78 -12.10 -12.57
CA GLY A 127 7.84 -11.74 -11.62
C GLY A 127 8.85 -12.84 -11.30
#